data_AF-A0A2T7M5L1-F1
#
_entry.id   AF-A0A2T7M5L1-F1
#
_cell.length_a   1.000
_cell.length_b   1.000
_cell.length_c   1.000
_cell.angle_alpha   90.00
_cell.angle_beta   90.00
_cell.angle_gamma   90.00
#
_symmetry.space_group_name_H-M   'P 1'
#
loop_
_entity.id
_entity.type
_entity.pdbx_description
1 polymer ?
#
loop_
_entity_poly.entity_id
_entity_poly.type
_entity_poly.pdbx_seq_one_letter_code
_entity_poly.pdbx_strand_id
1 'polypeptide(L)'
;MIPAHTTETHMTDTTARFRPRVIDVDAIQWTGTNATALTEFAGERFAETAPEDRTDDPDSTAALLETEHDAWFDLHVGDWVVRRCGAFEVLGEEEFADRYESAPLPAA
;
A
#
# COMPACT_ATOMS: atom_id res chain seq x y z
N MET A 1 -6.14 8.76 65.12
CA MET A 1 -4.84 9.39 64.83
C MET A 1 -3.81 8.28 64.63
N ILE A 2 -3.59 7.84 63.38
CA ILE A 2 -2.39 7.22 62.76
C ILE A 2 -2.57 7.42 61.23
N PRO A 3 -1.53 7.84 60.47
CA PRO A 3 -1.59 8.19 59.05
C PRO A 3 -1.16 7.01 58.15
N ALA A 4 -1.37 7.13 56.83
CA ALA A 4 -0.40 6.82 55.77
C ALA A 4 -1.10 6.73 54.41
N HIS A 5 -0.90 7.74 53.56
CA HIS A 5 -0.01 7.67 52.40
C HIS A 5 -0.57 6.79 51.27
N THR A 6 -1.47 7.39 50.49
CA THR A 6 -1.67 6.98 49.10
C THR A 6 -0.39 7.34 48.35
N THR A 7 0.44 6.33 48.07
CA THR A 7 1.55 6.50 47.12
C THR A 7 0.92 6.53 45.72
N GLU A 8 0.64 7.73 45.21
CA GLU A 8 0.42 7.91 43.78
C GLU A 8 1.73 7.63 43.06
N THR A 9 1.81 6.45 42.44
CA THR A 9 2.81 6.16 41.42
C THR A 9 2.61 7.16 40.28
N HIS A 10 3.42 8.22 40.25
CA HIS A 10 3.57 9.05 39.06
C HIS A 10 4.19 8.17 37.98
N MET A 11 3.36 7.65 37.07
CA MET A 11 3.83 7.16 35.78
C MET A 11 4.37 8.39 35.05
N THR A 12 5.69 8.54 35.01
CA THR A 12 6.35 9.61 34.26
C THR A 12 6.03 9.41 32.78
N ASP A 13 5.10 10.20 32.25
CA ASP A 13 4.81 10.26 30.82
C ASP A 13 6.09 10.69 30.09
N THR A 14 6.73 9.75 29.41
CA THR A 14 8.04 9.97 28.79
C THR A 14 7.80 10.32 27.33
N THR A 15 7.80 11.62 27.03
CA THR A 15 7.78 12.11 25.66
C THR A 15 9.13 11.89 25.00
N ALA A 16 9.18 11.13 23.90
CA ALA A 16 10.37 10.90 23.10
C ALA A 16 10.09 11.14 21.61
N ARG A 17 11.11 11.57 20.87
CA ARG A 17 11.01 11.85 19.43
C ARG A 17 11.54 10.68 18.64
N PHE A 18 10.71 10.17 17.73
CA PHE A 18 11.06 9.08 16.81
C PHE A 18 11.02 9.60 15.37
N ARG A 19 11.73 8.91 14.48
CA ARG A 19 11.60 9.07 13.03
C ARG A 19 11.22 7.72 12.41
N PRO A 20 10.38 7.69 11.36
CA PRO A 20 10.07 6.46 10.67
C PRO A 20 11.35 5.85 10.08
N ARG A 21 11.39 4.52 10.00
CA ARG A 21 12.44 3.82 9.26
C ARG A 21 12.16 3.99 7.77
N VAL A 22 13.19 4.29 6.98
CA VAL A 22 13.11 4.21 5.51
C VAL A 22 13.01 2.72 5.16
N ILE A 23 11.93 2.35 4.47
CA ILE A 23 11.64 0.98 4.06
C ILE A 23 11.43 1.03 2.56
N ASP A 24 12.24 0.29 1.81
CA ASP A 24 12.05 0.11 0.38
C ASP A 24 10.75 -0.69 0.14
N VAL A 25 10.02 -0.30 -0.91
CA VAL A 25 8.81 -1.00 -1.35
C VAL A 25 9.03 -1.57 -2.73
N ASP A 26 8.43 -2.72 -3.00
CA ASP A 26 8.33 -3.21 -4.38
C ASP A 26 7.10 -2.58 -5.02
N ALA A 27 7.23 -2.07 -6.24
CA ALA A 27 6.12 -1.49 -6.98
C ALA A 27 6.20 -1.87 -8.46
N ILE A 28 5.04 -2.01 -9.10
CA ILE A 28 4.92 -2.25 -10.54
C ILE A 28 3.75 -1.42 -11.09
N GLN A 29 4.00 -0.72 -12.20
CA GLN A 29 2.99 0.07 -12.88
C GLN A 29 2.11 -0.82 -13.76
N TRP A 30 0.81 -0.58 -13.78
CA TRP A 30 -0.11 -1.15 -14.75
C TRP A 30 0.01 -0.44 -16.09
N THR A 31 0.39 -1.17 -17.14
CA THR A 31 0.60 -0.61 -18.49
C THR A 31 -0.55 -0.91 -19.46
N GLY A 32 -1.62 -1.53 -18.98
CA GLY A 32 -2.70 -2.06 -19.85
C GLY A 32 -2.33 -3.34 -20.61
N THR A 33 -1.09 -3.82 -20.45
CA THR A 33 -0.52 -4.90 -21.29
C THR A 33 0.41 -5.86 -20.54
N ASN A 34 0.76 -5.56 -19.29
CA ASN A 34 1.67 -6.37 -18.47
C ASN A 34 0.93 -7.27 -17.47
N ALA A 35 -0.23 -7.81 -17.85
CA ALA A 35 -1.11 -8.57 -16.95
C ALA A 35 -0.41 -9.79 -16.35
N THR A 36 0.42 -10.48 -17.14
CA THR A 36 1.25 -11.59 -16.66
C THR A 36 2.17 -11.15 -15.52
N ALA A 37 2.85 -10.01 -15.66
CA ALA A 37 3.76 -9.51 -14.65
C ALA A 37 3.02 -9.08 -13.37
N LEU A 38 1.85 -8.45 -13.50
CA LEU A 38 1.00 -8.11 -12.35
C LEU A 38 0.45 -9.36 -11.66
N THR A 39 0.09 -10.39 -12.42
CA THR A 39 -0.34 -11.68 -11.85
C THR A 39 0.82 -12.37 -11.11
N GLU A 40 2.04 -12.33 -11.63
CA GLU A 40 3.23 -12.85 -10.92
C GLU A 40 3.52 -12.03 -9.65
N PHE A 41 3.26 -10.73 -9.67
CA PHE A 41 3.50 -9.82 -8.56
C PHE A 41 2.46 -9.91 -7.43
N ALA A 42 1.17 -9.94 -7.77
CA ALA A 42 0.04 -9.84 -6.86
C ALA A 42 -0.75 -11.16 -6.68
N GLY A 43 -0.53 -12.13 -7.55
CA GLY A 43 -1.23 -13.42 -7.54
C GLY A 43 -2.74 -13.26 -7.77
N GLU A 44 -3.54 -13.98 -6.99
CA GLU A 44 -5.01 -13.97 -7.06
C GLU A 44 -5.65 -12.63 -6.66
N ARG A 45 -4.84 -11.66 -6.21
CA ARG A 45 -5.30 -10.31 -5.87
C ARG A 45 -5.40 -9.39 -7.09
N PHE A 46 -5.03 -9.84 -8.27
CA PHE A 46 -5.13 -9.08 -9.50
C PHE A 46 -6.08 -9.75 -10.49
N ALA A 47 -6.90 -8.96 -11.16
CA ALA A 47 -7.76 -9.43 -12.24
C ALA A 47 -7.82 -8.37 -13.35
N GLU A 48 -7.74 -8.79 -14.62
CA GLU A 48 -8.07 -7.92 -15.73
C GLU A 48 -9.60 -7.76 -15.84
N THR A 49 -10.04 -6.53 -16.10
CA THR A 49 -11.46 -6.23 -16.29
C THR A 49 -11.77 -6.32 -17.77
N ALA A 50 -12.59 -7.31 -18.15
CA ALA A 50 -13.02 -7.49 -19.53
C ALA A 50 -13.85 -6.28 -19.99
N PRO A 51 -13.79 -5.86 -21.27
CA PRO A 51 -14.52 -4.69 -21.76
C PRO A 51 -16.02 -4.71 -21.49
N GLU A 52 -16.63 -5.90 -21.39
CA GLU A 52 -18.04 -6.10 -21.07
C GLU A 52 -18.39 -5.82 -19.60
N ASP A 53 -17.41 -5.91 -18.70
CA ASP A 53 -17.54 -5.68 -17.26
C ASP A 53 -17.17 -4.24 -16.84
N ARG A 54 -16.63 -3.43 -17.76
CA ARG A 54 -16.25 -2.00 -17.55
C ARG A 54 -17.45 -1.06 -17.59
N THR A 55 -18.51 -1.43 -16.87
CA THR A 55 -19.80 -0.72 -16.94
C THR A 55 -19.83 0.56 -16.12
N ASP A 56 -19.12 0.58 -14.98
CA ASP A 56 -19.05 1.73 -14.08
C ASP A 56 -17.93 2.69 -14.50
N ASP A 57 -16.77 2.15 -14.90
CA ASP A 57 -15.64 2.92 -15.42
C ASP A 57 -15.07 2.26 -16.69
N PRO A 58 -15.24 2.86 -17.89
CA PRO A 58 -14.74 2.31 -19.14
C PRO A 58 -13.21 2.35 -19.27
N ASP A 59 -12.53 3.21 -18.50
CA ASP A 59 -11.09 3.43 -18.54
C ASP A 59 -10.34 2.54 -17.53
N SER A 60 -11.05 1.99 -16.53
CA SER A 60 -10.55 0.92 -15.65
C SER A 60 -10.41 -0.38 -16.44
N THR A 61 -9.17 -0.87 -16.56
CA THR A 61 -8.86 -2.05 -17.39
C THR A 61 -8.45 -3.26 -16.57
N ALA A 62 -8.28 -3.08 -15.27
CA ALA A 62 -7.98 -4.13 -14.31
C ALA A 62 -8.51 -3.74 -12.93
N ALA A 63 -8.43 -4.66 -11.98
CA ALA A 63 -8.69 -4.40 -10.58
C ALA A 63 -7.67 -5.13 -9.69
N LEU A 64 -7.45 -4.58 -8.49
CA LEU A 64 -6.60 -5.17 -7.46
C LEU A 64 -7.35 -5.24 -6.13
N LEU A 65 -7.27 -6.39 -5.47
CA LEU A 65 -7.72 -6.58 -4.11
C LEU A 65 -6.70 -5.96 -3.14
N GLU A 66 -7.05 -4.80 -2.62
CA GLU A 66 -6.31 -4.07 -1.58
C GLU A 66 -6.51 -4.76 -0.23
N THR A 67 -5.45 -4.87 0.56
CA THR A 67 -5.42 -5.75 1.74
C THR A 67 -6.01 -5.10 3.00
N GLU A 68 -5.90 -3.79 3.17
CA GLU A 68 -6.37 -3.07 4.37
C GLU A 68 -7.90 -2.95 4.40
N HIS A 69 -8.53 -2.71 3.25
CA HIS A 69 -9.97 -2.58 3.11
C HIS A 69 -10.67 -3.86 2.67
N ASP A 70 -9.92 -4.91 2.28
CA ASP A 70 -10.45 -6.17 1.74
C ASP A 70 -11.44 -5.92 0.60
N ALA A 71 -11.06 -5.00 -0.30
CA ALA A 71 -11.90 -4.49 -1.38
C ALA A 71 -11.14 -4.42 -2.70
N TRP A 72 -11.86 -4.64 -3.80
CA TRP A 72 -11.32 -4.48 -5.14
C TRP A 72 -11.33 -3.01 -5.53
N PHE A 73 -10.18 -2.53 -5.97
CA PHE A 73 -9.99 -1.18 -6.50
C PHE A 73 -9.68 -1.26 -7.99
N ASP A 74 -10.32 -0.37 -8.75
CA ASP A 74 -10.09 -0.19 -10.17
C ASP A 74 -8.66 0.29 -10.46
N LEU A 75 -8.09 -0.25 -11.55
CA LEU A 75 -6.76 0.08 -12.04
C LEU A 75 -6.83 0.67 -13.44
N HIS A 76 -6.30 1.88 -13.54
CA HIS A 76 -6.12 2.62 -14.78
C HIS A 76 -4.69 2.43 -15.28
N VAL A 77 -4.52 2.53 -16.60
CA VAL A 77 -3.18 2.53 -17.17
C VAL A 77 -2.40 3.72 -16.61
N GLY A 78 -1.25 3.44 -16.01
CA GLY A 78 -0.43 4.43 -15.30
C GLY A 78 -0.45 4.27 -13.78
N ASP A 79 -1.44 3.58 -13.22
CA ASP A 79 -1.52 3.33 -11.78
C ASP A 79 -0.43 2.35 -11.33
N TRP A 80 0.03 2.52 -10.09
CA TRP A 80 1.06 1.72 -9.46
C TRP A 80 0.46 0.78 -8.43
N VAL A 81 0.84 -0.49 -8.51
CA VAL A 81 0.58 -1.49 -7.47
C VAL A 81 1.81 -1.57 -6.59
N VAL A 82 1.68 -1.19 -5.32
CA VAL A 82 2.77 -1.22 -4.34
C VAL A 82 2.54 -2.35 -3.35
N ARG A 83 3.60 -3.11 -3.08
CA ARG A 83 3.61 -4.18 -2.07
C ARG A 83 4.43 -3.77 -0.87
N ARG A 84 3.78 -3.69 0.29
CA ARG A 84 4.41 -3.33 1.57
C ARG A 84 4.04 -4.32 2.66
N CYS A 85 5.02 -5.00 3.24
CA CYS A 85 4.83 -5.98 4.32
C CYS A 85 3.74 -7.04 4.04
N GLY A 86 3.55 -7.43 2.77
CA GLY A 86 2.52 -8.39 2.34
C GLY A 86 1.13 -7.79 2.08
N ALA A 87 0.94 -6.50 2.30
CA ALA A 87 -0.23 -5.74 1.86
C ALA A 87 0.01 -5.13 0.47
N PHE A 88 -1.06 -4.94 -0.28
CA PHE A 88 -1.05 -4.27 -1.57
C PHE A 88 -1.86 -2.97 -1.50
N GLU A 89 -1.33 -1.89 -2.07
CA GLU A 89 -2.02 -0.61 -2.27
C GLU A 89 -1.97 -0.21 -3.76
N VAL A 90 -3.01 0.47 -4.25
CA VAL A 90 -3.04 1.10 -5.58
C VAL A 90 -2.79 2.60 -5.40
N LEU A 91 -1.86 3.15 -6.17
CA LEU A 91 -1.55 4.58 -6.15
C LEU A 91 -1.54 5.12 -7.58
N GLY A 92 -2.16 6.28 -7.79
CA GLY A 92 -2.02 6.99 -9.06
C GLY A 92 -0.58 7.45 -9.30
N GLU A 93 -0.22 7.75 -10.55
CA GLU A 93 1.14 8.18 -10.92
C GLU A 93 1.64 9.37 -10.08
N GLU A 94 0.81 10.41 -9.92
CA GLU A 94 1.19 11.61 -9.15
C GLU A 94 1.36 11.32 -7.66
N GLU A 95 0.47 10.49 -7.07
CA GLU A 95 0.55 10.11 -5.66
C GLU A 95 1.78 9.24 -5.38
N PHE A 96 2.08 8.31 -6.28
CA PHE A 96 3.28 7.49 -6.19
C PHE A 96 4.55 8.35 -6.24
N ALA A 97 4.61 9.32 -7.15
CA ALA A 97 5.75 10.21 -7.31
C ALA A 97 5.95 11.20 -6.13
N ASP A 98 4.86 11.60 -5.45
CA ASP A 98 4.95 12.42 -4.22
C ASP A 98 5.51 11.61 -3.04
N ARG A 99 5.13 10.33 -2.97
CA ARG A 99 5.41 9.47 -1.81
C ARG A 99 6.71 8.68 -1.89
N TYR A 100 7.17 8.35 -3.10
CA TYR A 100 8.29 7.46 -3.32
C TYR A 100 9.33 8.06 -4.28
N GLU A 101 10.60 7.81 -3.96
CA GLU A 101 11.72 8.06 -4.87
C GLU A 101 12.26 6.73 -5.42
N SER A 102 12.79 6.74 -6.65
CA SER A 102 13.39 5.54 -7.22
C SER A 102 14.64 5.12 -6.44
N ALA A 103 14.62 3.90 -5.91
CA ALA A 103 15.77 3.28 -5.26
C ALA A 103 16.49 2.30 -6.21
N PRO A 104 17.82 2.14 -6.10
CA PRO A 104 18.54 1.10 -6.83
C PRO A 104 18.07 -0.28 -6.38
N LEU A 105 17.81 -1.18 -7.34
CA LEU A 105 17.50 -2.59 -7.03
C LEU A 105 18.65 -3.19 -6.21
N PRO A 106 18.36 -4.00 -5.17
CA PRO A 106 19.40 -4.70 -4.44
C PRO A 106 20.22 -5.57 -5.41
N ALA A 107 21.55 -5.49 -5.30
CA ALA A 107 22.43 -6.31 -6.13
C ALA A 107 22.17 -7.80 -5.86
N ALA A 108 21.95 -8.55 -6.95
CA ALA A 108 21.69 -9.99 -6.94
C ALA A 108 22.87 -10.83 -6.44
#